data_AF-A0A1Q2HR21-F1
#
_entry.id   AF-A0A1Q2HR21-F1
#
_cell.length_a   1.000
_cell.length_b   1.000
_cell.length_c   1.000
_cell.angle_alpha   90.00
_cell.angle_beta   90.00
_cell.angle_gamma   90.00
#
_symmetry.space_group_name_H-M   'P 1'
#
loop_
_entity.id
_entity.type
_entity.pdbx_description
1 polymer ?
#
loop_
_entity_poly.entity_id
_entity_poly.type
_entity_poly.pdbx_seq_one_letter_code
_entity_poly.pdbx_strand_id
1 'polypeptide(L)' 'MIEALKRDEIYQKVGGSFKLSALLQKRMREIMDGARPLIEDTADKTVIEIVVEEILEDKITYEIEED' A
#
# COMPACT_ATOMS: atom_id res chain seq x y z
N MET A 1 -10.69 -1.27 11.98
CA MET A 1 -10.21 -2.23 10.95
C MET A 1 -10.34 -1.53 9.62
N ILE A 2 -9.28 -1.48 8.81
CA ILE A 2 -9.29 -0.76 7.53
C ILE A 2 -10.23 -1.51 6.56
N GLU A 3 -11.27 -0.83 6.07
CA GLU A 3 -12.32 -1.50 5.29
C GLU A 3 -11.82 -2.01 3.94
N ALA A 4 -10.85 -1.34 3.33
CA ALA A 4 -10.22 -1.81 2.10
C ALA A 4 -9.57 -3.21 2.26
N LEU A 5 -9.02 -3.52 3.43
CA LEU A 5 -8.40 -4.83 3.71
C LEU A 5 -9.41 -5.97 3.85
N LYS A 6 -10.72 -5.67 3.90
CA LYS A 6 -11.78 -6.69 3.85
C LYS A 6 -12.21 -7.05 2.43
N ARG A 7 -11.76 -6.32 1.41
CA ARG A 7 -12.21 -6.48 0.03
C ARG A 7 -11.25 -7.33 -0.77
N ASP A 8 -11.77 -8.22 -1.61
CA ASP A 8 -10.95 -9.05 -2.51
C ASP A 8 -10.13 -8.22 -3.51
N GLU A 9 -10.60 -7.02 -3.86
CA GLU A 9 -10.00 -6.12 -4.84
C GLU A 9 -8.53 -5.79 -4.53
N ILE A 10 -8.20 -5.41 -3.29
CA ILE A 10 -6.83 -5.04 -2.94
C ILE A 10 -5.89 -6.26 -3.00
N TYR A 11 -6.40 -7.45 -2.67
CA TYR A 11 -5.64 -8.69 -2.81
C TYR A 11 -5.41 -9.04 -4.29
N GLN A 12 -6.40 -8.83 -5.16
CA GLN A 12 -6.26 -9.06 -6.59
C GLN A 12 -5.27 -8.08 -7.25
N LYS A 13 -5.32 -6.79 -6.88
CA LYS A 13 -4.37 -5.76 -7.36
C LYS A 13 -2.91 -6.12 -7.07
N VAL A 14 -2.62 -6.64 -5.87
CA VAL A 14 -1.24 -6.91 -5.42
C VAL A 14 -0.80 -8.36 -5.66
N GLY A 15 -1.74 -9.27 -5.94
CA GLY A 15 -1.45 -10.69 -6.21
C GLY A 15 -1.43 -11.57 -4.94
N GLY A 16 -2.30 -11.28 -3.97
CA GLY A 16 -2.55 -12.09 -2.79
C GLY A 16 -2.12 -11.46 -1.46
N SER A 17 -2.53 -12.06 -0.35
CA SER A 17 -2.33 -11.55 1.01
C SER A 17 -0.86 -11.49 1.45
N PHE A 18 -0.04 -12.42 0.97
CA PHE A 18 1.39 -12.44 1.27
C PHE A 18 2.11 -11.24 0.62
N LYS A 19 1.89 -11.04 -0.70
CA LYS A 19 2.46 -9.91 -1.43
C LYS A 19 1.93 -8.58 -0.89
N LEU A 20 0.64 -8.51 -0.55
CA LEU A 20 0.06 -7.33 0.10
C LEU A 20 0.73 -7.01 1.44
N SER A 21 0.90 -8.01 2.31
CA SER A 21 1.58 -7.82 3.59
C SER A 21 3.02 -7.31 3.41
N ALA A 22 3.76 -7.90 2.47
CA ALA A 22 5.12 -7.48 2.16
C ALA A 22 5.19 -6.05 1.60
N LEU A 23 4.30 -5.70 0.66
CA LEU A 23 4.21 -4.36 0.07
C LEU A 23 3.85 -3.31 1.12
N LEU A 24 2.83 -3.59 1.96
CA LEU A 24 2.45 -2.72 3.07
C LEU A 24 3.63 -2.45 4.00
N GLN A 25 4.29 -3.51 4.49
CA GLN A 25 5.42 -3.38 5.41
C GLN A 25 6.61 -2.61 4.81
N LYS A 26 6.94 -2.89 3.54
CA LYS A 26 8.01 -2.18 2.83
C LYS A 26 7.69 -0.70 2.70
N ARG A 27 6.51 -0.37 2.17
CA ARG A 27 6.13 1.02 1.91
C ARG A 27 5.93 1.83 3.19
N MET A 28 5.34 1.23 4.23
CA MET A 28 5.25 1.88 5.54
C MET A 28 6.64 2.26 6.07
N ARG A 29 7.65 1.40 5.90
CA ARG A 29 9.03 1.70 6.29
C ARG A 29 9.60 2.86 5.50
N GLU A 30 9.42 2.89 4.18
CA GLU A 30 9.88 4.00 3.34
C GLU A 30 9.29 5.34 3.81
N ILE A 31 7.99 5.40 4.11
CA ILE A 31 7.34 6.62 4.62
C ILE A 31 7.90 7.00 6.00
N MET A 32 8.11 6.03 6.90
CA MET A 32 8.73 6.27 8.21
C MET A 32 10.18 6.78 8.09
N ASP A 33 10.91 6.35 7.05
CA ASP A 33 12.27 6.80 6.74
C ASP A 33 12.30 8.16 6.00
N GLY A 34 11.14 8.79 5.79
CA GLY A 34 11.00 10.14 5.24
C GLY A 34 10.63 10.19 3.75
N ALA A 35 10.29 9.07 3.11
CA ALA A 35 9.71 9.09 1.78
C ALA A 35 8.38 9.84 1.79
N ARG A 36 8.13 10.62 0.74
CA ARG A 36 6.86 11.34 0.61
C ARG A 36 5.74 10.38 0.22
N PRO A 37 4.54 10.52 0.81
CA PRO A 37 3.33 9.90 0.30
C PRO A 37 3.07 10.28 -1.16
N LEU A 38 2.46 9.37 -1.93
CA LEU A 38 2.10 9.56 -3.34
C LEU A 38 0.64 9.98 -3.54
N ILE A 39 -0.09 10.20 -2.43
CA ILE A 39 -1.44 10.77 -2.40
C ILE A 39 -1.38 12.19 -1.84
N GLU A 40 -2.33 13.04 -2.25
CA GLU A 40 -2.35 14.45 -1.84
C GLU A 40 -2.94 14.63 -0.42
N ASP A 41 -4.02 13.93 -0.11
CA ASP A 41 -4.71 14.05 1.17
C ASP A 41 -4.17 13.03 2.17
N THR A 42 -3.26 13.48 3.05
CA THR A 42 -2.68 12.64 4.12
C THR A 42 -3.07 13.11 5.51
N ALA A 43 -3.83 14.20 5.60
CA ALA A 43 -4.28 14.74 6.87
C ALA A 43 -5.16 13.70 7.57
N ASP A 44 -4.94 13.51 8.86
CA ASP A 44 -5.69 12.58 9.71
C ASP A 44 -5.63 11.08 9.30
N LYS A 45 -4.75 10.70 8.37
CA LYS A 45 -4.53 9.29 7.97
C LYS A 45 -3.34 8.69 8.72
N THR A 46 -3.50 7.45 9.15
CA THR A 46 -2.38 6.63 9.60
C THR A 46 -1.51 6.23 8.42
N VAL A 47 -0.23 5.89 8.67
CA VAL A 47 0.69 5.45 7.60
C VAL A 47 0.11 4.26 6.82
N ILE A 48 -0.55 3.32 7.50
CA ILE A 48 -1.15 2.16 6.82
C ILE A 48 -2.33 2.57 5.92
N GLU A 49 -3.13 3.57 6.30
CA GLU A 49 -4.22 4.09 5.46
C GLU A 49 -3.65 4.78 4.21
N ILE A 50 -2.58 5.56 4.37
CA ILE A 50 -1.86 6.18 3.25
C ILE A 50 -1.39 5.12 2.26
N VAL A 51 -0.69 4.07 2.73
CA VAL A 51 -0.17 3.02 1.84
C VAL A 51 -1.30 2.25 1.16
N VAL A 52 -2.40 1.97 1.86
CA VAL A 52 -3.56 1.30 1.27
C VAL A 52 -4.15 2.14 0.14
N GLU A 53 -4.24 3.44 0.30
CA GLU A 53 -4.75 4.36 -0.72
C GLU A 53 -3.79 4.49 -1.91
N GLU A 54 -2.47 4.54 -1.67
CA GLU A 54 -1.47 4.47 -2.75
C GLU A 54 -1.62 3.20 -3.60
N ILE A 55 -1.98 2.06 -3.00
CA ILE A 55 -2.26 0.80 -3.72
C ILE A 55 -3.57 0.90 -4.50
N LEU A 56 -4.64 1.43 -3.88
CA LEU A 56 -5.95 1.54 -4.52
C LEU A 56 -5.95 2.49 -5.71
N GLU A 57 -5.13 3.55 -5.64
CA GLU A 57 -4.89 4.51 -6.74
C GLU A 57 -3.84 4.05 -7.75
N ASP A 58 -3.38 2.79 -7.67
CA ASP A 58 -2.39 2.20 -8.59
C ASP A 58 -1.07 2.99 -8.64
N LYS A 59 -0.71 3.71 -7.57
CA LYS A 59 0.56 4.45 -7.45
C LYS A 59 1.73 3.53 -7.14
N ILE A 60 1.46 2.41 -6.46
CA ILE A 60 2.42 1.37 -6.12
C ILE A 60 1.80 0.00 -6.32
N THR A 61 2.63 -0.99 -6.66
CA THR A 61 2.25 -2.40 -6.71
C THR A 61 3.46 -3.29 -6.40
N TYR A 62 3.24 -4.60 -6.32
CA TYR A 62 4.31 -5.59 -6.16
C TYR A 62 4.82 -6.02 -7.53
N GLU A 63 5.84 -5.32 -8.05
CA GLU A 63 6.57 -5.76 -9.24
C GLU A 63 7.65 -6.77 -8.83
N ILE A 64 7.62 -7.95 -9.46
CA ILE A 64 8.77 -8.86 -9.46
C ILE A 64 9.55 -8.45 -10.70
N GLU A 65 10.78 -7.95 -10.54
CA GLU A 65 11.69 -7.85 -11.68
C GLU A 65 11.86 -9.27 -12.24
N GLU A 66 11.35 -9.52 -13.44
CA GLU A 66 11.71 -10.72 -14.20
C GLU A 66 13.13 -10.48 -14.72
N ASP A 67 14.10 -11.23 -14.18
CA ASP A 67 15.48 -11.31 -14.70
C ASP A 67 15.53 -11.82 -16.16
#